data_AF-A0A0F2NF89-F1
#
_entry.id   AF-A0A0F2NF89-F1
#
_cell.length_a   1.000
_cell.length_b   1.000
_cell.length_c   1.000
_cell.angle_alpha   90.00
_cell.angle_beta   90.00
_cell.angle_gamma   90.00
#
_symmetry.space_group_name_H-M   'P 1'
#
loop_
_entity.id
_entity.type
_entity.pdbx_description
1 polymer ?
#
loop_
_entity_poly.entity_id
_entity_poly.type
_entity_poly.pdbx_seq_one_letter_code
_entity_poly.pdbx_strand_id
1 'polypeptide(L)'
;MKIFRKCRFSFRALLKYLVYLGLAGGAFWLVFSEYRMDRPEKLFTTSSGRVDMCLSCHKDEKLDPAHDAAVIGCSPCHLGNSLSIKKEEAHLGMVLNPGDLRHVEKTCSVEGCHPTDAHKVKNSLMATNRGIIGTLLYYWGESETQNSELTVEELIETGKNSLALDYFRKLCGTCHLWKQKNDLPGIPQFFNEKGGGCTACHYFVPGKTDMAANLTADNETAVVEKEQKKIHPLITKAVASVNCIRCHNRSGRIGLSYLGIFESEGYGTPYEAGGLNHRQLPGARFYQEVPADVHHQKGMECIDCHTRDEIMGDGTSYAHYEEQLEISCEVCHSPDPGVTRKNKQLTNLFKEDGKLVLMGKVDQKEHPVKTAKQGVCDFAAHKRVSCEACHSTWVAQCYGCHAKRDASGKHLDKLSLKETAGLWEEGRSYIRYEQPMLAVWKDDIVVVTPGCQDIVTVVDEKGNIQKSFDRFTMAAINPHTTQAKGRECADCHASTKTAGLGEGTLVRRDGELTFQSIDQGVHTSAGTTVPFDAYVNLAGEPLQQSSRPDLRPFNGKELRAILRVGQCVRCHTQYDDKAWLGYTAATVCTREGQSVEEKEDIFGKQGGLSSEE
;
A
#
# COMPACT_ATOMS: atom_id res chain seq x y z
N MET A 1 -0.51 -93.17 24.67
CA MET A 1 -1.43 -92.06 24.37
C MET A 1 -2.47 -91.92 25.49
N LYS A 2 -2.05 -91.42 26.65
CA LYS A 2 -2.93 -90.84 27.68
C LYS A 2 -2.68 -89.33 27.63
N ILE A 3 -3.65 -88.54 28.09
CA ILE A 3 -3.65 -87.06 28.18
C ILE A 3 -4.34 -86.37 26.98
N PHE A 4 -5.67 -86.46 26.88
CA PHE A 4 -6.52 -85.43 26.24
C PHE A 4 -7.98 -85.63 26.67
N ARG A 5 -8.27 -85.44 27.97
CA ARG A 5 -9.66 -85.44 28.46
C ARG A 5 -9.76 -84.80 29.84
N LYS A 6 -9.72 -83.46 29.90
CA LYS A 6 -10.29 -82.62 30.99
C LYS A 6 -9.98 -81.15 30.70
N CYS A 7 -10.81 -80.50 29.89
CA CYS A 7 -11.02 -79.06 29.93
C CYS A 7 -12.23 -78.72 29.06
N ARG A 8 -13.43 -78.88 29.61
CA ARG A 8 -14.61 -78.16 29.11
C ARG A 8 -14.59 -76.80 29.80
N PHE A 9 -13.74 -75.89 29.33
CA PHE A 9 -13.88 -74.49 29.73
C PHE A 9 -15.23 -74.03 29.19
N SER A 10 -16.19 -73.77 30.10
CA SER A 10 -17.46 -73.16 29.73
C SER A 10 -17.15 -71.87 28.98
N PHE A 11 -17.76 -71.66 27.81
CA PHE A 11 -17.58 -70.44 27.01
C PHE A 11 -17.80 -69.17 27.86
N ARG A 12 -18.68 -69.25 28.87
CA ARG A 12 -18.89 -68.19 29.88
C ARG A 12 -17.68 -67.93 30.77
N ALA A 13 -16.89 -68.94 31.12
CA ALA A 13 -15.67 -68.79 31.91
C ALA A 13 -14.55 -68.16 31.09
N LEU A 14 -14.39 -68.56 29.82
CA LEU A 14 -13.41 -67.95 28.90
C LEU A 14 -13.72 -66.46 28.66
N LEU A 15 -14.99 -66.11 28.47
CA LEU A 15 -15.44 -64.73 28.29
C LEU A 15 -15.17 -63.88 29.54
N LYS A 16 -15.42 -64.42 30.75
CA LYS A 16 -15.08 -63.75 32.01
C LYS A 16 -13.57 -63.52 32.16
N TYR A 17 -12.74 -64.49 31.81
CA TYR A 17 -11.28 -64.33 31.84
C TYR A 17 -10.78 -63.28 30.85
N LEU A 18 -11.33 -63.21 29.64
CA LEU A 18 -11.01 -62.16 28.67
C LEU A 18 -11.42 -60.77 29.16
N VAL A 19 -12.59 -60.64 29.81
CA VAL A 19 -13.01 -59.39 30.44
C VAL A 19 -12.09 -58.99 31.59
N TYR A 20 -11.71 -59.92 32.48
CA TYR A 20 -10.79 -59.62 33.57
C TYR A 20 -9.37 -59.30 33.08
N LEU A 21 -8.87 -59.98 32.04
CA LEU A 21 -7.59 -59.65 31.41
C LEU A 21 -7.64 -58.29 30.71
N GLY A 22 -8.75 -57.94 30.07
CA GLY A 22 -8.97 -56.62 29.49
C GLY A 22 -8.98 -55.52 30.55
N LEU A 23 -9.68 -55.75 31.68
CA LEU A 23 -9.71 -54.82 32.81
C LEU A 23 -8.35 -54.69 33.50
N ALA A 24 -7.64 -55.81 33.72
CA ALA A 24 -6.30 -55.81 34.32
C ALA A 24 -5.26 -55.16 33.39
N GLY A 25 -5.33 -55.43 32.08
CA GLY A 25 -4.52 -54.78 31.08
C GLY A 25 -4.79 -53.28 30.99
N GLY A 26 -6.06 -52.87 31.05
CA GLY A 26 -6.46 -51.46 31.12
C GLY A 26 -5.97 -50.77 32.40
N ALA A 27 -6.09 -51.42 33.56
CA ALA A 27 -5.59 -50.90 34.82
C ALA A 27 -4.06 -50.77 34.83
N PHE A 28 -3.34 -51.77 34.31
CA PHE A 28 -1.90 -51.72 34.15
C PHE A 28 -1.48 -50.58 33.20
N TRP A 29 -2.19 -50.42 32.08
CA TRP A 29 -1.95 -49.32 31.15
C TRP A 29 -2.18 -47.95 31.79
N LEU A 30 -3.25 -47.78 32.58
CA LEU A 30 -3.50 -46.55 33.32
C LEU A 30 -2.36 -46.24 34.31
N VAL A 31 -1.98 -47.21 35.14
CA VAL A 31 -0.87 -47.04 36.10
C VAL A 31 0.45 -46.75 35.39
N PHE A 32 0.74 -47.45 34.30
CA PHE A 32 1.95 -47.25 33.51
C PHE A 32 1.96 -45.89 32.81
N SER A 33 0.82 -45.45 32.29
CA SER A 33 0.68 -44.13 31.66
C SER A 33 0.83 -43.01 32.68
N GLU A 34 0.28 -43.16 33.88
CA GLU A 34 0.42 -42.22 34.99
C GLU A 34 1.87 -42.14 35.48
N TYR A 35 2.56 -43.27 35.61
CA TYR A 35 3.95 -43.31 36.04
C TYR A 35 4.93 -42.69 35.03
N ARG A 36 4.57 -42.67 33.74
CA ARG A 36 5.36 -42.01 32.69
C ARG A 36 5.01 -40.54 32.48
N MET A 37 3.95 -40.01 33.10
CA MET A 37 3.59 -38.61 32.97
C MET A 37 4.47 -37.75 33.87
N ASP A 38 5.37 -36.99 33.24
CA ASP A 38 6.16 -35.96 33.93
C ASP A 38 5.25 -34.75 34.22
N ARG A 39 4.86 -34.60 35.49
CA ARG A 39 3.95 -33.52 35.92
C ARG A 39 4.76 -32.34 36.45
N PRO A 40 4.43 -31.11 36.04
CA PRO A 40 5.07 -29.94 36.61
C PRO A 40 4.80 -29.85 38.12
N GLU A 41 5.80 -29.40 38.88
CA GLU A 41 5.76 -29.28 40.35
C GLU A 41 4.65 -28.33 40.86
N LYS A 42 4.13 -27.47 39.98
CA LYS A 42 3.06 -26.52 40.30
C LYS A 42 2.10 -26.34 39.12
N LEU A 43 0.88 -25.93 39.45
CA LEU A 43 -0.07 -25.39 38.48
C LEU A 43 0.38 -23.97 38.10
N PHE A 44 0.55 -23.74 36.81
CA PHE A 44 0.87 -22.41 36.30
C PHE A 44 -0.44 -21.61 36.19
N THR A 45 -0.50 -20.54 36.97
CA THR A 45 -1.62 -19.60 36.97
C THR A 45 -1.12 -18.23 36.56
N THR A 46 -1.86 -17.59 35.66
CA THR A 46 -1.60 -16.21 35.25
C THR A 46 -1.99 -15.24 36.37
N SER A 47 -1.51 -13.99 36.31
CA SER A 47 -1.92 -12.97 37.28
C SER A 47 -3.42 -12.63 37.21
N SER A 48 -4.08 -12.96 36.10
CA SER A 48 -5.54 -12.90 35.92
C SER A 48 -6.30 -14.08 36.54
N GLY A 49 -5.60 -15.04 37.17
CA GLY A 49 -6.20 -16.19 37.85
C GLY A 49 -6.55 -17.38 36.94
N ARG A 50 -6.11 -17.36 35.67
CA ARG A 50 -6.35 -18.43 34.71
C ARG A 50 -5.24 -19.48 34.78
N VAL A 51 -5.60 -20.75 34.73
CA VAL A 51 -4.61 -21.84 34.60
C VAL A 51 -4.14 -21.93 33.16
N ASP A 52 -2.83 -21.81 32.94
CA ASP A 52 -2.20 -21.95 31.64
C ASP A 52 -0.93 -22.80 31.72
N MET A 53 -1.11 -24.09 31.45
CA MET A 53 -0.08 -25.11 31.51
C MET A 53 0.89 -25.04 30.32
N CYS A 54 0.67 -24.19 29.31
CA CYS A 54 1.67 -23.96 28.26
C CYS A 54 3.03 -23.52 28.86
N LEU A 55 2.99 -22.73 29.93
CA LEU A 55 4.15 -22.25 30.68
C LEU A 55 4.94 -23.36 31.40
N SER A 56 4.39 -24.57 31.53
CA SER A 56 5.16 -25.69 32.08
C SER A 56 6.25 -26.17 31.13
N CYS A 57 6.07 -25.94 29.83
CA CYS A 57 6.99 -26.35 28.77
C CYS A 57 7.66 -25.14 28.08
N HIS A 58 6.90 -24.06 27.85
CA HIS A 58 7.34 -22.82 27.20
C HIS A 58 7.77 -21.77 28.23
N LYS A 59 8.97 -21.94 28.80
CA LYS A 59 9.49 -21.12 29.90
C LYS A 59 10.38 -19.94 29.46
N ASP A 60 10.87 -19.98 28.22
CA ASP A 60 11.88 -19.06 27.71
C ASP A 60 11.29 -17.98 26.78
N GLU A 61 9.99 -18.07 26.52
CA GLU A 61 9.22 -17.26 25.62
C GLU A 61 9.00 -15.90 26.27
N LYS A 62 9.57 -14.86 25.65
CA LYS A 62 9.47 -13.48 26.12
C LYS A 62 8.57 -12.70 25.18
N LEU A 63 7.47 -12.20 25.72
CA LEU A 63 6.51 -11.36 25.02
C LEU A 63 6.74 -9.89 25.38
N ASP A 64 6.02 -8.99 24.72
CA ASP A 64 6.04 -7.58 25.09
C ASP A 64 5.30 -7.36 26.43
N PRO A 65 5.58 -6.28 27.17
CA PRO A 65 5.00 -6.07 28.49
C PRO A 65 3.46 -5.99 28.51
N ALA A 66 2.82 -5.56 27.41
CA ALA A 66 1.36 -5.47 27.35
C ALA A 66 0.71 -6.86 27.15
N HIS A 67 1.45 -7.83 26.62
CA HIS A 67 0.98 -9.18 26.36
C HIS A 67 1.79 -10.25 27.12
N ASP A 68 2.35 -9.92 28.27
CA ASP A 68 3.20 -10.85 29.03
C ASP A 68 2.46 -12.17 29.34
N ALA A 69 3.11 -13.29 29.04
CA ALA A 69 2.52 -14.62 29.21
C ALA A 69 2.22 -14.96 30.68
N ALA A 70 2.95 -14.37 31.64
CA ALA A 70 2.64 -14.50 33.06
C ALA A 70 1.34 -13.75 33.45
N VAL A 71 0.92 -12.78 32.65
CA VAL A 71 -0.28 -11.97 32.91
C VAL A 71 -1.51 -12.51 32.19
N ILE A 72 -1.37 -12.76 30.88
CA ILE A 72 -2.49 -13.16 30.01
C ILE A 72 -2.52 -14.67 29.79
N GLY A 73 -1.37 -15.32 29.73
CA GLY A 73 -1.23 -16.72 29.30
C GLY A 73 -1.05 -16.84 27.78
N CYS A 74 -0.74 -18.04 27.32
CA CYS A 74 -0.53 -18.34 25.90
C CYS A 74 -1.86 -18.61 25.18
N SER A 75 -2.78 -19.29 25.87
CA SER A 75 -4.02 -19.80 25.30
C SER A 75 -5.05 -18.74 24.91
N PRO A 76 -5.12 -17.53 25.50
CA PRO A 76 -6.02 -16.49 24.97
C PRO A 76 -5.63 -16.01 23.56
N CYS A 77 -4.34 -16.05 23.23
CA CYS A 77 -3.88 -15.71 21.88
C CYS A 77 -3.90 -16.94 20.97
N HIS A 78 -3.26 -18.02 21.41
CA HIS A 78 -3.02 -19.18 20.56
C HIS A 78 -4.12 -20.24 20.61
N LEU A 79 -5.17 -20.04 21.41
CA LEU A 79 -6.20 -21.04 21.70
C LEU A 79 -5.57 -22.32 22.29
N GLY A 80 -6.11 -23.50 21.95
CA GLY A 80 -5.65 -24.76 22.51
C GLY A 80 -6.21 -25.06 23.91
N ASN A 81 -5.76 -26.18 24.47
CA ASN A 81 -6.17 -26.64 25.79
C ASN A 81 -5.12 -26.29 26.84
N SER A 82 -5.35 -25.16 27.53
CA SER A 82 -4.44 -24.65 28.56
C SER A 82 -4.37 -25.49 29.83
N LEU A 83 -5.21 -26.53 29.96
CA LEU A 83 -5.25 -27.40 31.14
C LEU A 83 -4.48 -28.72 30.92
N SER A 84 -4.12 -29.05 29.68
CA SER A 84 -3.35 -30.27 29.40
C SER A 84 -1.85 -29.99 29.34
N ILE A 85 -1.08 -30.92 29.91
CA ILE A 85 0.39 -30.94 29.82
C ILE A 85 0.89 -31.87 28.70
N LYS A 86 -0.02 -32.63 28.08
CA LYS A 86 0.33 -33.50 26.96
C LYS A 86 0.34 -32.69 25.68
N LYS A 87 1.42 -32.80 24.92
CA LYS A 87 1.65 -32.01 23.71
C LYS A 87 0.46 -32.05 22.76
N GLU A 88 -0.04 -33.23 22.40
CA GLU A 88 -1.08 -33.40 21.40
C GLU A 88 -2.42 -32.84 21.87
N GLU A 89 -2.75 -33.02 23.15
CA GLU A 89 -3.99 -32.51 23.75
C GLU A 89 -3.93 -30.99 23.95
N ALA A 90 -2.79 -30.44 24.39
CA ALA A 90 -2.59 -29.02 24.61
C ALA A 90 -2.66 -28.23 23.29
N HIS A 91 -2.02 -28.73 22.23
CA HIS A 91 -1.99 -28.07 20.92
C HIS A 91 -3.25 -28.28 20.07
N LEU A 92 -4.20 -29.10 20.53
CA LEU A 92 -5.42 -29.38 19.78
C LEU A 92 -6.25 -28.09 19.63
N GLY A 93 -6.48 -27.68 18.38
CA GLY A 93 -7.25 -26.46 18.07
C GLY A 93 -6.48 -25.15 18.27
N MET A 94 -5.15 -25.21 18.43
CA MET A 94 -4.33 -24.00 18.46
C MET A 94 -4.28 -23.28 17.11
N VAL A 95 -4.16 -21.96 17.18
CA VAL A 95 -3.93 -21.07 16.05
C VAL A 95 -2.52 -20.50 16.13
N LEU A 96 -1.78 -20.56 15.02
CA LEU A 96 -0.40 -20.09 14.97
C LEU A 96 -0.33 -18.56 14.90
N ASN A 97 -1.21 -17.94 14.11
CA ASN A 97 -1.32 -16.48 14.00
C ASN A 97 -2.61 -16.00 14.69
N PRO A 98 -2.51 -15.45 15.92
CA PRO A 98 -3.69 -14.98 16.64
C PRO A 98 -4.34 -13.76 15.99
N GLY A 99 -3.60 -12.95 15.22
CA GLY A 99 -4.14 -11.75 14.59
C GLY A 99 -4.84 -11.97 13.25
N ASP A 100 -4.89 -13.21 12.75
CA ASP A 100 -5.56 -13.52 11.50
C ASP A 100 -7.07 -13.21 11.57
N LEU A 101 -7.62 -12.49 10.58
CA LEU A 101 -9.01 -12.01 10.60
C LEU A 101 -10.06 -13.13 10.72
N ARG A 102 -9.69 -14.39 10.41
CA ARG A 102 -10.54 -15.58 10.60
C ARG A 102 -10.65 -16.01 12.07
N HIS A 103 -9.75 -15.54 12.92
CA HIS A 103 -9.61 -15.97 14.31
C HIS A 103 -9.69 -14.83 15.32
N VAL A 104 -9.53 -13.55 14.90
CA VAL A 104 -9.51 -12.37 15.78
C VAL A 104 -10.68 -12.29 16.77
N GLU A 105 -11.88 -12.75 16.41
CA GLU A 105 -13.05 -12.75 17.31
C GLU A 105 -12.90 -13.69 18.50
N LYS A 106 -11.97 -14.64 18.43
CA LYS A 106 -11.65 -15.59 19.51
C LYS A 106 -10.34 -15.24 20.22
N THR A 107 -9.61 -14.24 19.73
CA THR A 107 -8.25 -13.91 20.18
C THR A 107 -8.14 -12.42 20.54
N CYS A 108 -7.80 -11.55 19.59
CA CYS A 108 -7.55 -10.13 19.84
C CYS A 108 -8.81 -9.34 20.22
N SER A 109 -9.98 -9.74 19.70
CA SER A 109 -11.25 -9.00 19.81
C SER A 109 -12.20 -9.59 20.86
N VAL A 110 -11.67 -10.32 21.83
CA VAL A 110 -12.45 -10.80 22.99
C VAL A 110 -12.60 -9.69 24.04
N GLU A 111 -13.56 -9.87 24.94
CA GLU A 111 -13.74 -9.00 26.10
C GLU A 111 -12.46 -8.93 26.95
N GLY A 112 -12.10 -7.72 27.40
CA GLY A 112 -10.85 -7.48 28.12
C GLY A 112 -9.61 -7.26 27.23
N CYS A 113 -9.75 -7.37 25.91
CA CYS A 113 -8.68 -7.09 24.93
C CYS A 113 -9.05 -5.90 24.03
N HIS A 114 -9.29 -6.14 22.74
CA HIS A 114 -9.59 -5.12 21.73
C HIS A 114 -10.95 -5.36 21.04
N PRO A 115 -12.06 -5.46 21.79
CA PRO A 115 -13.34 -5.97 21.27
C PRO A 115 -13.99 -5.11 20.19
N THR A 116 -13.59 -3.84 20.05
CA THR A 116 -14.13 -2.92 19.04
C THR A 116 -13.35 -2.92 17.73
N ASP A 117 -12.14 -3.50 17.71
CA ASP A 117 -11.21 -3.30 16.60
C ASP A 117 -11.44 -4.25 15.43
N ALA A 118 -11.88 -5.49 15.66
CA ALA A 118 -12.05 -6.45 14.57
C ALA A 118 -13.07 -5.98 13.54
N HIS A 119 -14.20 -5.43 13.99
CA HIS A 119 -15.21 -4.84 13.11
C HIS A 119 -14.64 -3.68 12.28
N LYS A 120 -13.88 -2.78 12.93
CA LYS A 120 -13.22 -1.66 12.24
C LYS A 120 -12.27 -2.14 11.15
N VAL A 121 -11.37 -3.07 11.50
CA VAL A 121 -10.35 -3.59 10.59
C VAL A 121 -10.98 -4.35 9.42
N LYS A 122 -11.99 -5.19 9.68
CA LYS A 122 -12.69 -5.94 8.60
C LYS A 122 -13.40 -5.02 7.62
N ASN A 123 -13.88 -3.86 8.06
CA ASN A 123 -14.52 -2.87 7.18
C ASN A 123 -13.53 -1.92 6.47
N SER A 124 -12.25 -1.91 6.87
CA SER A 124 -11.22 -1.06 6.27
C SER A 124 -10.96 -1.40 4.79
N LEU A 125 -10.49 -0.41 4.03
CA LEU A 125 -10.11 -0.63 2.64
C LEU A 125 -9.00 -1.67 2.44
N MET A 126 -8.09 -1.85 3.41
CA MET A 126 -7.03 -2.87 3.32
C MET A 126 -7.54 -4.29 3.54
N ALA A 127 -8.62 -4.47 4.30
CA ALA A 127 -9.26 -5.78 4.45
C ALA A 127 -10.17 -6.08 3.26
N THR A 128 -10.98 -5.11 2.86
CA THR A 128 -12.02 -5.33 1.85
C THR A 128 -11.51 -5.24 0.41
N ASN A 129 -10.48 -4.40 0.15
CA ASN A 129 -10.01 -3.98 -1.18
C ASN A 129 -11.12 -3.51 -2.13
N ARG A 130 -12.25 -3.03 -1.60
CA ARG A 130 -13.41 -2.56 -2.38
C ARG A 130 -13.03 -1.53 -3.43
N GLY A 131 -12.16 -0.58 -3.08
CA GLY A 131 -11.68 0.45 -4.01
C GLY A 131 -10.91 -0.14 -5.20
N ILE A 132 -10.05 -1.15 -4.99
CA ILE A 132 -9.31 -1.81 -6.07
C ILE A 132 -10.25 -2.64 -6.94
N ILE A 133 -11.09 -3.46 -6.31
CA ILE A 133 -12.03 -4.36 -6.99
C ILE A 133 -13.02 -3.54 -7.82
N GLY A 134 -13.66 -2.54 -7.23
CA GLY A 134 -14.64 -1.68 -7.89
C GLY A 134 -14.04 -0.87 -9.03
N THR A 135 -12.84 -0.30 -8.83
CA THR A 135 -12.14 0.43 -9.90
C THR A 135 -11.82 -0.48 -11.08
N LEU A 136 -11.29 -1.69 -10.83
CA LEU A 136 -10.92 -2.62 -11.89
C LEU A 136 -12.15 -3.12 -12.66
N LEU A 137 -13.23 -3.50 -11.95
CA LEU A 137 -14.50 -3.88 -12.57
C LEU A 137 -15.04 -2.77 -13.48
N TYR A 138 -15.01 -1.52 -13.00
CA TYR A 138 -15.45 -0.37 -13.78
C TYR A 138 -14.57 -0.14 -15.01
N TYR A 139 -13.25 -0.10 -14.84
CA TYR A 139 -12.31 0.15 -15.95
C TYR A 139 -12.38 -0.90 -17.05
N TRP A 140 -12.65 -2.15 -16.70
CA TRP A 140 -12.72 -3.26 -17.66
C TRP A 140 -14.14 -3.51 -18.19
N GLY A 141 -15.09 -2.62 -17.87
CA GLY A 141 -16.46 -2.63 -18.38
C GLY A 141 -17.35 -3.74 -17.80
N GLU A 142 -17.01 -4.23 -16.61
CA GLU A 142 -17.79 -5.23 -15.86
C GLU A 142 -18.71 -4.61 -14.79
N SER A 143 -18.60 -3.30 -14.57
CA SER A 143 -19.47 -2.50 -13.69
C SER A 143 -19.68 -1.10 -14.27
N GLU A 144 -20.85 -0.52 -14.03
CA GLU A 144 -21.18 0.87 -14.41
C GLU A 144 -20.65 1.90 -13.39
N THR A 145 -20.18 1.44 -12.23
CA THR A 145 -19.68 2.30 -11.15
C THR A 145 -18.43 1.73 -10.49
N GLN A 146 -17.60 2.62 -9.93
CA GLN A 146 -16.44 2.26 -9.10
C GLN A 146 -16.84 1.89 -7.65
N ASN A 147 -18.10 2.11 -7.27
CA ASN A 147 -18.63 1.82 -5.93
C ASN A 147 -19.07 0.36 -5.84
N SER A 148 -18.12 -0.52 -5.54
CA SER A 148 -18.41 -1.94 -5.34
C SER A 148 -18.68 -2.28 -3.88
N GLU A 149 -19.67 -3.13 -3.63
CA GLU A 149 -19.87 -3.81 -2.34
C GLU A 149 -19.05 -5.11 -2.23
N LEU A 150 -18.46 -5.59 -3.33
CA LEU A 150 -17.66 -6.82 -3.32
C LEU A 150 -16.40 -6.63 -2.49
N THR A 151 -16.19 -7.56 -1.55
CA THR A 151 -15.02 -7.58 -0.68
C THR A 151 -14.14 -8.80 -0.97
N VAL A 152 -12.87 -8.74 -0.56
CA VAL A 152 -11.98 -9.91 -0.63
C VAL A 152 -12.50 -11.09 0.18
N GLU A 153 -13.13 -10.85 1.33
CA GLU A 153 -13.75 -11.92 2.14
C GLU A 153 -14.82 -12.65 1.31
N GLU A 154 -15.75 -11.91 0.70
CA GLU A 154 -16.78 -12.48 -0.16
C GLU A 154 -16.17 -13.24 -1.35
N LEU A 155 -15.10 -12.71 -1.97
CA LEU A 155 -14.40 -13.40 -3.06
C LEU A 155 -13.72 -14.70 -2.62
N ILE A 156 -13.21 -14.78 -1.38
CA ILE A 156 -12.64 -16.00 -0.80
C ILE A 156 -13.75 -17.04 -0.55
N GLU A 157 -14.87 -16.61 0.02
CA GLU A 157 -15.98 -17.49 0.41
C GLU A 157 -16.75 -18.04 -0.79
N THR A 158 -17.09 -17.16 -1.75
CA THR A 158 -17.96 -17.51 -2.89
C THR A 158 -17.18 -18.07 -4.08
N GLY A 159 -15.88 -17.76 -4.18
CA GLY A 159 -15.09 -18.07 -5.37
C GLY A 159 -15.53 -17.31 -6.62
N LYS A 160 -16.30 -16.21 -6.49
CA LYS A 160 -16.78 -15.40 -7.61
C LYS A 160 -15.61 -14.94 -8.49
N ASN A 161 -15.79 -15.07 -9.81
CA ASN A 161 -14.77 -14.77 -10.78
C ASN A 161 -15.34 -14.12 -12.06
N SER A 162 -14.50 -13.38 -12.76
CA SER A 162 -14.74 -12.67 -14.03
C SER A 162 -13.38 -12.34 -14.65
N LEU A 163 -13.27 -11.64 -15.78
CA LEU A 163 -11.95 -11.32 -16.35
C LEU A 163 -11.17 -10.37 -15.42
N ALA A 164 -11.82 -9.31 -14.93
CA ALA A 164 -11.23 -8.37 -13.97
C ALA A 164 -10.94 -9.05 -12.61
N LEU A 165 -11.87 -9.86 -12.10
CA LEU A 165 -11.63 -10.55 -10.83
C LEU A 165 -10.51 -11.58 -10.96
N ASP A 166 -10.40 -12.29 -12.08
CA ASP A 166 -9.33 -13.26 -12.33
C ASP A 166 -7.96 -12.58 -12.32
N TYR A 167 -7.87 -11.40 -12.94
CA TYR A 167 -6.69 -10.54 -12.87
C TYR A 167 -6.35 -10.14 -11.43
N PHE A 168 -7.32 -9.64 -10.67
CA PHE A 168 -7.12 -9.27 -9.26
C PHE A 168 -6.66 -10.47 -8.43
N ARG A 169 -7.36 -11.60 -8.54
CA ARG A 169 -7.08 -12.83 -7.78
C ARG A 169 -5.67 -13.35 -8.02
N LYS A 170 -5.19 -13.29 -9.26
CA LYS A 170 -3.87 -13.83 -9.65
C LYS A 170 -2.74 -12.83 -9.53
N LEU A 171 -2.93 -11.54 -9.78
CA LEU A 171 -1.83 -10.55 -9.72
C LEU A 171 -1.83 -9.76 -8.41
N CYS A 172 -3.00 -9.38 -7.90
CA CYS A 172 -3.17 -8.46 -6.77
C CYS A 172 -3.52 -9.16 -5.44
N GLY A 173 -3.91 -10.44 -5.47
CA GLY A 173 -4.40 -11.21 -4.31
C GLY A 173 -3.41 -11.42 -3.16
N THR A 174 -2.25 -10.75 -3.15
CA THR A 174 -1.34 -10.72 -2.00
C THR A 174 -1.38 -9.41 -1.19
N CYS A 175 -2.20 -8.44 -1.60
CA CYS A 175 -2.22 -7.08 -1.06
C CYS A 175 -3.46 -6.78 -0.20
N HIS A 176 -3.90 -7.73 0.63
CA HIS A 176 -5.06 -7.54 1.53
C HIS A 176 -4.83 -8.21 2.89
N LEU A 177 -5.57 -7.78 3.92
CA LEU A 177 -5.37 -8.25 5.30
C LEU A 177 -5.82 -9.69 5.57
N TRP A 178 -6.75 -10.22 4.76
CA TRP A 178 -7.17 -11.64 4.85
C TRP A 178 -6.11 -12.65 4.40
N LYS A 179 -5.04 -12.22 3.72
CA LYS A 179 -3.97 -13.12 3.31
C LYS A 179 -3.32 -13.75 4.53
N GLN A 180 -3.04 -15.06 4.50
CA GLN A 180 -2.33 -15.70 5.60
C GLN A 180 -0.83 -15.44 5.47
N LYS A 181 -0.13 -15.36 6.60
CA LYS A 181 1.34 -15.41 6.59
C LYS A 181 1.78 -16.84 6.29
N ASN A 182 2.84 -16.99 5.50
CA ASN A 182 3.47 -18.27 5.15
C ASN A 182 2.57 -19.28 4.39
N ASP A 183 1.58 -18.81 3.64
CA ASP A 183 0.64 -19.63 2.87
C ASP A 183 1.11 -19.94 1.42
N LEU A 184 2.25 -19.40 0.99
CA LEU A 184 2.81 -19.56 -0.36
C LEU A 184 4.18 -20.24 -0.30
N PRO A 185 4.26 -21.55 0.00
CA PRO A 185 5.53 -22.26 0.08
C PRO A 185 6.27 -22.22 -1.27
N GLY A 186 7.59 -22.00 -1.24
CA GLY A 186 8.44 -21.96 -2.44
C GLY A 186 8.43 -20.64 -3.22
N ILE A 187 7.66 -19.64 -2.77
CA ILE A 187 7.66 -18.28 -3.30
C ILE A 187 8.55 -17.39 -2.42
N PRO A 188 9.19 -16.32 -2.95
CA PRO A 188 10.04 -15.44 -2.16
C PRO A 188 9.42 -15.01 -0.83
N GLN A 189 10.22 -15.00 0.22
CA GLN A 189 9.80 -14.79 1.62
C GLN A 189 8.97 -13.50 1.79
N PHE A 190 9.31 -12.46 1.02
CA PHE A 190 8.55 -11.22 0.94
C PHE A 190 7.03 -11.41 0.77
N PHE A 191 6.57 -12.37 -0.04
CA PHE A 191 5.14 -12.65 -0.20
C PHE A 191 4.55 -13.38 1.00
N ASN A 192 5.34 -14.20 1.69
CA ASN A 192 4.93 -14.95 2.87
C ASN A 192 4.84 -14.08 4.14
N GLU A 193 5.51 -12.93 4.16
CA GLU A 193 5.45 -11.98 5.28
C GLU A 193 4.23 -11.04 5.25
N LYS A 194 3.52 -10.96 4.12
CA LYS A 194 2.31 -10.13 3.97
C LYS A 194 1.09 -10.74 4.66
N GLY A 195 0.12 -9.87 4.97
CA GLY A 195 -1.16 -10.26 5.54
C GLY A 195 -1.04 -10.68 7.01
N GLY A 196 -2.03 -11.44 7.47
CA GLY A 196 -2.15 -11.94 8.83
C GLY A 196 -3.06 -11.09 9.73
N GLY A 197 -3.96 -10.29 9.15
CA GLY A 197 -4.86 -9.41 9.88
C GLY A 197 -4.12 -8.41 10.76
N CYS A 198 -4.34 -8.44 12.08
CA CYS A 198 -3.67 -7.55 13.04
C CYS A 198 -2.15 -7.68 13.01
N THR A 199 -1.61 -8.89 12.76
CA THR A 199 -0.16 -9.12 12.67
C THR A 199 0.44 -8.71 11.33
N ALA A 200 -0.36 -8.19 10.38
CA ALA A 200 0.20 -7.52 9.21
C ALA A 200 1.02 -6.30 9.61
N CYS A 201 0.56 -5.57 10.64
CA CYS A 201 1.16 -4.31 11.10
C CYS A 201 1.80 -4.43 12.48
N HIS A 202 1.17 -5.14 13.42
CA HIS A 202 1.66 -5.18 14.81
C HIS A 202 2.77 -6.21 15.07
N TYR A 203 3.21 -6.92 14.03
CA TYR A 203 4.25 -7.96 14.14
C TYR A 203 5.65 -7.34 14.19
N PHE A 204 6.42 -7.71 15.20
CA PHE A 204 7.83 -7.33 15.34
C PHE A 204 8.67 -8.47 15.87
N VAL A 205 9.79 -8.76 15.22
CA VAL A 205 10.82 -9.69 15.68
C VAL A 205 12.12 -8.90 15.86
N PRO A 206 12.64 -8.81 17.11
CA PRO A 206 13.91 -8.14 17.38
C PRO A 206 15.04 -8.66 16.48
N GLY A 207 15.75 -7.75 15.80
CA GLY A 207 16.87 -8.09 14.91
C GLY A 207 16.51 -8.71 13.55
N LYS A 208 15.22 -8.89 13.25
CA LYS A 208 14.74 -9.41 11.94
C LYS A 208 13.73 -8.51 11.23
N THR A 209 13.25 -7.45 11.89
CA THR A 209 12.22 -6.54 11.36
C THR A 209 12.82 -5.20 10.96
N ASP A 210 14.05 -5.22 10.43
CA ASP A 210 14.73 -4.03 9.96
C ASP A 210 14.42 -3.78 8.49
N MET A 211 14.54 -2.53 8.04
CA MET A 211 14.27 -2.12 6.67
C MET A 211 15.01 -2.96 5.61
N ALA A 212 16.22 -3.42 5.93
CA ALA A 212 17.00 -4.29 5.07
C ALA A 212 16.23 -5.56 4.66
N ALA A 213 15.42 -6.14 5.56
CA ALA A 213 14.65 -7.36 5.29
C ALA A 213 13.58 -7.19 4.18
N ASN A 214 13.12 -5.95 3.94
CA ASN A 214 12.19 -5.65 2.84
C ASN A 214 12.90 -5.36 1.52
N LEU A 215 14.21 -5.09 1.56
CA LEU A 215 15.05 -4.73 0.41
C LEU A 215 16.00 -5.88 0.03
N THR A 216 15.83 -7.08 0.58
CA THR A 216 16.65 -8.25 0.21
C THR A 216 16.25 -8.78 -1.16
N ALA A 217 17.25 -9.05 -2.00
CA ALA A 217 17.07 -9.73 -3.29
C ALA A 217 16.56 -11.17 -3.11
N ASP A 218 15.86 -11.72 -4.10
CA ASP A 218 15.38 -13.11 -4.05
C ASP A 218 16.52 -14.15 -3.93
N ASN A 219 17.71 -13.78 -4.40
CA ASN A 219 18.90 -14.63 -4.45
C ASN A 219 19.76 -14.52 -3.18
N GLU A 220 19.57 -13.44 -2.43
CA GLU A 220 20.08 -13.33 -1.07
C GLU A 220 19.12 -14.12 -0.20
N THR A 221 19.31 -15.44 -0.17
CA THR A 221 18.72 -16.26 0.87
C THR A 221 19.01 -15.54 2.17
N ALA A 222 17.98 -15.05 2.86
CA ALA A 222 18.07 -14.70 4.28
C ALA A 222 18.89 -15.83 4.87
N VAL A 223 20.11 -15.50 5.31
CA VAL A 223 21.12 -16.49 5.68
C VAL A 223 20.37 -17.51 6.52
N VAL A 224 20.30 -18.75 6.03
CA VAL A 224 19.77 -19.85 6.85
C VAL A 224 20.86 -20.08 7.87
N GLU A 225 20.94 -19.17 8.83
CA GLU A 225 21.80 -19.31 9.98
C GLU A 225 21.27 -20.55 10.70
N LYS A 226 22.14 -21.58 10.69
CA LYS A 226 22.06 -22.82 11.46
C LYS A 226 21.17 -22.66 12.69
N GLU A 227 20.15 -23.50 12.81
CA GLU A 227 19.38 -23.80 14.03
C GLU A 227 19.38 -22.68 15.08
N GLN A 228 19.05 -21.45 14.70
CA GLN A 228 18.82 -20.40 15.68
C GLN A 228 17.53 -20.73 16.41
N LYS A 229 17.57 -20.65 17.74
CA LYS A 229 16.39 -20.79 18.60
C LYS A 229 15.29 -19.88 18.04
N LYS A 230 14.15 -20.46 17.64
CA LYS A 230 13.02 -19.69 17.10
C LYS A 230 12.55 -18.70 18.18
N ILE A 231 12.67 -17.42 17.89
CA ILE A 231 12.25 -16.34 18.80
C ILE A 231 10.77 -16.08 18.57
N HIS A 232 10.01 -15.96 19.65
CA HIS A 232 8.61 -15.61 19.57
C HIS A 232 8.45 -14.15 19.08
N PRO A 233 7.60 -13.88 18.08
CA PRO A 233 7.31 -12.51 17.65
C PRO A 233 6.60 -11.70 18.73
N LEU A 234 6.86 -10.40 18.76
CA LEU A 234 6.20 -9.43 19.64
C LEU A 234 5.01 -8.77 18.92
N ILE A 235 4.02 -8.34 19.71
CA ILE A 235 2.89 -7.54 19.23
C ILE A 235 3.06 -6.12 19.75
N THR A 236 3.31 -5.16 18.85
CA THR A 236 3.65 -3.79 19.25
C THR A 236 2.75 -2.74 18.64
N LYS A 237 2.42 -1.72 19.43
CA LYS A 237 1.77 -0.49 18.94
C LYS A 237 2.76 0.46 18.23
N ALA A 238 4.06 0.31 18.47
CA ALA A 238 5.13 1.07 17.82
C ALA A 238 5.43 0.43 16.45
N VAL A 239 4.52 0.65 15.50
CA VAL A 239 4.59 0.05 14.15
C VAL A 239 5.56 0.87 13.28
N ALA A 240 6.72 0.30 12.98
CA ALA A 240 7.67 0.89 12.04
C ALA A 240 7.21 0.79 10.58
N SER A 241 7.65 1.71 9.73
CA SER A 241 7.27 1.83 8.31
C SER A 241 7.60 0.59 7.49
N VAL A 242 8.58 -0.20 7.93
CA VAL A 242 8.91 -1.51 7.36
C VAL A 242 7.67 -2.41 7.22
N ASN A 243 6.75 -2.39 8.18
CA ASN A 243 5.53 -3.20 8.12
C ASN A 243 4.55 -2.68 7.06
N CYS A 244 4.49 -1.37 6.84
CA CYS A 244 3.67 -0.74 5.80
C CYS A 244 4.25 -1.02 4.40
N ILE A 245 5.56 -0.90 4.25
CA ILE A 245 6.27 -1.02 2.98
C ILE A 245 6.19 -2.43 2.40
N ARG A 246 5.97 -3.48 3.21
CA ARG A 246 5.70 -4.85 2.72
C ARG A 246 4.59 -4.89 1.67
N CYS A 247 3.56 -4.06 1.81
CA CYS A 247 2.47 -3.93 0.85
C CYS A 247 2.61 -2.68 -0.04
N HIS A 248 2.98 -1.54 0.55
CA HIS A 248 3.01 -0.23 -0.13
C HIS A 248 4.27 0.02 -0.99
N ASN A 249 4.92 -1.03 -1.50
CA ASN A 249 6.11 -0.91 -2.37
C ASN A 249 5.87 -1.12 -3.88
N ARG A 250 4.63 -1.40 -4.31
CA ARG A 250 4.34 -1.72 -5.72
C ARG A 250 3.25 -0.83 -6.32
N SER A 251 2.02 -0.87 -5.79
CA SER A 251 0.93 -0.01 -6.26
C SER A 251 1.17 1.43 -5.83
N GLY A 252 1.42 2.33 -6.78
CA GLY A 252 1.80 3.74 -6.53
C GLY A 252 3.21 3.96 -5.95
N ARG A 253 3.90 2.90 -5.49
CA ARG A 253 5.26 2.93 -4.91
C ARG A 253 5.42 3.95 -3.77
N ILE A 254 4.33 4.25 -3.06
CA ILE A 254 4.30 5.29 -2.02
C ILE A 254 5.30 5.04 -0.90
N GLY A 255 5.34 3.81 -0.39
CA GLY A 255 6.28 3.44 0.67
C GLY A 255 7.74 3.52 0.23
N LEU A 256 8.03 3.23 -1.05
CA LEU A 256 9.38 3.40 -1.60
C LEU A 256 9.71 4.88 -1.81
N SER A 257 8.75 5.65 -2.31
CA SER A 257 8.94 7.08 -2.59
C SER A 257 9.23 7.87 -1.33
N TYR A 258 8.54 7.56 -0.23
CA TYR A 258 8.79 8.13 1.10
C TYR A 258 10.25 7.94 1.55
N LEU A 259 10.83 6.78 1.24
CA LEU A 259 12.20 6.43 1.56
C LEU A 259 13.24 6.94 0.56
N GLY A 260 12.82 7.58 -0.54
CA GLY A 260 13.73 7.94 -1.62
C GLY A 260 14.22 6.75 -2.43
N ILE A 261 13.38 5.73 -2.60
CA ILE A 261 13.67 4.56 -3.42
C ILE A 261 12.79 4.60 -4.67
N PHE A 262 13.42 4.49 -5.84
CA PHE A 262 12.75 4.36 -7.12
C PHE A 262 13.02 2.98 -7.72
N GLU A 263 11.95 2.23 -8.03
CA GLU A 263 12.04 0.98 -8.79
C GLU A 263 12.50 1.28 -10.22
N SER A 264 13.68 0.79 -10.58
CA SER A 264 14.30 1.00 -11.89
C SER A 264 13.84 -0.06 -12.90
N GLU A 265 13.82 0.32 -14.17
CA GLU A 265 13.67 -0.62 -15.31
C GLU A 265 14.98 -1.31 -15.68
N GLY A 266 16.07 -0.83 -15.08
CA GLY A 266 17.40 -1.32 -15.37
C GLY A 266 17.63 -2.74 -14.85
N TYR A 267 18.74 -3.29 -15.29
CA TYR A 267 19.27 -4.59 -14.89
C TYR A 267 20.52 -4.41 -14.00
N GLY A 268 20.51 -3.38 -13.14
CA GLY A 268 21.65 -3.01 -12.29
C GLY A 268 22.46 -1.82 -12.80
N THR A 269 21.84 -0.88 -13.51
CA THR A 269 22.45 0.41 -13.91
C THR A 269 21.94 1.57 -13.03
N PRO A 270 22.75 2.61 -12.75
CA PRO A 270 24.11 2.86 -13.27
C PRO A 270 25.19 1.93 -12.70
N TYR A 271 26.37 1.92 -13.35
CA TYR A 271 27.53 1.15 -12.89
C TYR A 271 28.11 1.75 -11.61
N GLU A 272 28.50 0.89 -10.67
CA GLU A 272 29.19 1.23 -9.43
C GLU A 272 30.53 0.50 -9.41
N ALA A 273 31.63 1.24 -9.18
CA ALA A 273 33.00 0.71 -9.18
C ALA A 273 33.38 -0.16 -10.40
N GLY A 274 32.81 0.14 -11.58
CA GLY A 274 33.09 -0.58 -12.84
C GLY A 274 32.24 -1.83 -13.08
N GLY A 275 31.31 -2.17 -12.18
CA GLY A 275 30.33 -3.25 -12.36
C GLY A 275 28.88 -2.74 -12.32
N LEU A 276 27.92 -3.58 -12.69
CA LEU A 276 26.50 -3.28 -12.42
C LEU A 276 26.28 -3.17 -10.91
N ASN A 277 25.40 -2.27 -10.47
CA ASN A 277 24.96 -2.27 -9.09
C ASN A 277 24.16 -3.54 -8.77
N HIS A 278 24.16 -3.91 -7.51
CA HIS A 278 23.50 -5.13 -7.01
C HIS A 278 22.25 -4.83 -6.18
N ARG A 279 21.78 -3.57 -6.20
CA ARG A 279 20.63 -3.13 -5.42
C ARG A 279 19.34 -3.67 -6.03
N GLN A 280 18.71 -4.60 -5.32
CA GLN A 280 17.45 -5.22 -5.74
C GLN A 280 16.41 -5.20 -4.63
N LEU A 281 15.14 -5.14 -5.03
CA LEU A 281 13.97 -5.44 -4.23
C LEU A 281 13.52 -6.89 -4.54
N PRO A 282 12.67 -7.47 -3.69
CA PRO A 282 12.04 -8.77 -3.98
C PRO A 282 11.33 -8.78 -5.34
N GLY A 283 11.40 -9.93 -6.02
CA GLY A 283 10.92 -10.14 -7.39
C GLY A 283 11.91 -9.71 -8.48
N ALA A 284 13.22 -9.80 -8.20
CA ALA A 284 14.31 -9.39 -9.09
C ALA A 284 14.16 -7.96 -9.66
N ARG A 285 13.65 -7.02 -8.86
CA ARG A 285 13.43 -5.63 -9.30
C ARG A 285 14.59 -4.76 -8.86
N PHE A 286 15.27 -4.11 -9.78
CA PHE A 286 16.35 -3.18 -9.41
C PHE A 286 15.80 -1.86 -8.90
N TYR A 287 16.59 -1.13 -8.10
CA TYR A 287 16.20 0.19 -7.64
C TYR A 287 17.36 1.18 -7.63
N GLN A 288 16.99 2.46 -7.63
CA GLN A 288 17.88 3.59 -7.45
C GLN A 288 17.46 4.38 -6.22
N GLU A 289 18.43 5.00 -5.57
CA GLU A 289 18.19 5.97 -4.51
C GLU A 289 18.05 7.37 -5.10
N VAL A 290 17.02 8.07 -4.68
CA VAL A 290 16.62 9.42 -5.06
C VAL A 290 16.29 10.21 -3.79
N PRO A 291 16.09 11.54 -3.85
CA PRO A 291 15.79 12.32 -2.66
C PRO A 291 14.53 11.81 -1.93
N ALA A 292 14.70 11.35 -0.68
CA ALA A 292 13.62 10.89 0.19
C ALA A 292 12.72 12.04 0.65
N ASP A 293 11.55 11.72 1.21
CA ASP A 293 10.68 12.71 1.83
C ASP A 293 11.37 13.37 3.05
N VAL A 294 11.22 14.69 3.21
CA VAL A 294 11.82 15.45 4.30
C VAL A 294 11.37 14.97 5.68
N HIS A 295 10.16 14.42 5.82
CA HIS A 295 9.67 13.85 7.07
C HIS A 295 10.42 12.55 7.39
N HIS A 296 10.62 11.68 6.39
CA HIS A 296 11.42 10.47 6.54
C HIS A 296 12.87 10.81 6.92
N GLN A 297 13.49 11.77 6.23
CA GLN A 297 14.86 12.21 6.52
C GLN A 297 15.02 12.72 7.97
N LYS A 298 13.94 13.23 8.58
CA LYS A 298 13.93 13.67 9.98
C LYS A 298 13.68 12.55 10.98
N GLY A 299 13.38 11.34 10.50
CA GLY A 299 13.13 10.14 11.30
C GLY A 299 11.65 9.84 11.55
N MET A 300 10.72 10.48 10.84
CA MET A 300 9.29 10.17 11.00
C MET A 300 8.91 8.86 10.31
N GLU A 301 8.07 8.08 11.00
CA GLU A 301 7.48 6.83 10.54
C GLU A 301 6.07 7.07 9.97
N CYS A 302 5.53 6.13 9.17
CA CYS A 302 4.20 6.28 8.57
C CYS A 302 3.11 6.62 9.59
N ILE A 303 3.15 5.98 10.76
CA ILE A 303 2.14 6.15 11.80
C ILE A 303 2.26 7.48 12.54
N ASP A 304 3.35 8.25 12.38
CA ASP A 304 3.49 9.56 13.01
C ASP A 304 2.51 10.57 12.41
N CYS A 305 2.19 10.40 11.13
CA CYS A 305 1.14 11.14 10.41
C CYS A 305 -0.19 10.36 10.40
N HIS A 306 -0.18 9.12 9.90
CA HIS A 306 -1.40 8.34 9.70
C HIS A 306 -2.00 7.87 11.02
N THR A 307 -3.29 8.17 11.24
CA THR A 307 -3.94 7.92 12.53
C THR A 307 -4.45 6.49 12.64
N ARG A 308 -4.77 6.07 13.88
CA ARG A 308 -5.29 4.73 14.14
C ARG A 308 -6.59 4.45 13.38
N ASP A 309 -7.57 5.34 13.46
CA ASP A 309 -8.87 5.14 12.82
C ASP A 309 -8.78 5.32 11.29
N GLU A 310 -7.78 6.05 10.80
CA GLU A 310 -7.51 6.11 9.36
C GLU A 310 -6.92 4.80 8.84
N ILE A 311 -5.97 4.18 9.55
CA ILE A 311 -5.31 2.94 9.12
C ILE A 311 -6.22 1.73 9.39
N MET A 312 -6.68 1.57 10.64
CA MET A 312 -7.48 0.42 11.07
C MET A 312 -8.95 0.53 10.66
N GLY A 313 -9.40 1.70 10.21
CA GLY A 313 -10.81 2.00 9.96
C GLY A 313 -11.51 2.56 11.20
N ASP A 314 -12.57 3.32 10.97
CA ASP A 314 -13.47 3.85 11.99
C ASP A 314 -14.75 3.02 12.15
N GLY A 315 -14.88 1.94 11.37
CA GLY A 315 -16.04 1.06 11.33
C GLY A 315 -16.96 1.33 10.15
N THR A 316 -16.81 2.47 9.47
CA THR A 316 -17.50 2.75 8.20
C THR A 316 -16.79 2.01 7.06
N SER A 317 -17.58 1.44 6.15
CA SER A 317 -17.03 0.83 4.95
C SER A 317 -17.04 1.85 3.81
N TYR A 318 -15.85 2.27 3.42
CA TYR A 318 -15.63 3.24 2.35
C TYR A 318 -15.46 2.56 1.00
N ALA A 319 -15.91 3.22 -0.06
CA ALA A 319 -15.66 2.77 -1.43
C ALA A 319 -14.31 3.28 -1.93
N HIS A 320 -13.88 4.45 -1.44
CA HIS A 320 -12.72 5.17 -1.93
C HIS A 320 -11.80 5.64 -0.81
N TYR A 321 -10.50 5.70 -1.09
CA TYR A 321 -9.48 5.98 -0.06
C TYR A 321 -9.58 7.41 0.47
N GLU A 322 -9.97 8.37 -0.37
CA GLU A 322 -10.12 9.77 0.00
C GLU A 322 -11.26 10.01 1.02
N GLU A 323 -12.20 9.06 1.15
CA GLU A 323 -13.28 9.10 2.15
C GLU A 323 -12.80 8.61 3.52
N GLN A 324 -11.80 7.71 3.53
CA GLN A 324 -11.21 7.17 4.74
C GLN A 324 -10.13 8.11 5.31
N LEU A 325 -9.37 8.79 4.43
CA LEU A 325 -8.28 9.71 4.75
C LEU A 325 -8.75 10.91 5.58
N GLU A 326 -8.08 11.17 6.71
CA GLU A 326 -8.29 12.31 7.59
C GLU A 326 -7.04 13.20 7.75
N ILE A 327 -5.84 12.67 7.51
CA ILE A 327 -4.59 13.43 7.60
C ILE A 327 -4.39 14.33 6.37
N SER A 328 -3.78 15.49 6.60
CA SER A 328 -3.34 16.43 5.56
C SER A 328 -2.14 17.23 6.05
N CYS A 329 -1.45 17.94 5.14
CA CYS A 329 -0.37 18.85 5.51
C CYS A 329 -0.84 19.93 6.50
N GLU A 330 -2.06 20.44 6.31
CA GLU A 330 -2.65 21.50 7.12
C GLU A 330 -2.89 21.09 8.57
N VAL A 331 -3.07 19.79 8.84
CA VAL A 331 -3.22 19.28 10.22
C VAL A 331 -2.03 19.68 11.09
N CYS A 332 -0.82 19.74 10.54
CA CYS A 332 0.39 20.11 11.27
C CYS A 332 0.92 21.51 10.91
N HIS A 333 0.72 21.95 9.66
CA HIS A 333 1.36 23.16 9.13
C HIS A 333 0.44 24.39 9.06
N SER A 334 -0.87 24.24 9.32
CA SER A 334 -1.79 25.38 9.35
C SER A 334 -1.55 26.30 10.56
N PRO A 335 -2.13 27.53 10.57
CA PRO A 335 -2.07 28.41 11.72
C PRO A 335 -2.73 27.85 13.00
N ASP A 336 -3.72 26.96 12.85
CA ASP A 336 -4.41 26.28 13.95
C ASP A 336 -4.31 24.74 13.80
N PRO A 337 -3.14 24.16 14.10
CA PRO A 337 -2.86 22.76 13.83
C PRO A 337 -3.35 21.84 14.95
N GLY A 338 -3.52 20.55 14.63
CA GLY A 338 -3.84 19.48 15.57
C GLY A 338 -5.15 18.75 15.29
N VAL A 339 -6.02 19.28 14.43
CA VAL A 339 -7.32 18.68 14.11
C VAL A 339 -7.32 18.10 12.70
N THR A 340 -7.70 16.82 12.58
CA THR A 340 -7.81 16.13 11.29
C THR A 340 -9.05 16.56 10.50
N ARG A 341 -9.13 16.20 9.21
CA ARG A 341 -10.31 16.47 8.36
C ARG A 341 -11.61 15.84 8.90
N LYS A 342 -11.50 14.80 9.73
CA LYS A 342 -12.62 14.14 10.42
C LYS A 342 -12.85 14.68 11.85
N ASN A 343 -12.33 15.86 12.15
CA ASN A 343 -12.51 16.56 13.43
C ASN A 343 -11.99 15.76 14.64
N LYS A 344 -10.86 15.06 14.48
CA LYS A 344 -10.17 14.35 15.56
C LYS A 344 -8.89 15.05 15.94
N GLN A 345 -8.56 15.05 17.23
CA GLN A 345 -7.30 15.60 17.72
C GLN A 345 -6.15 14.63 17.49
N LEU A 346 -5.01 15.13 16.98
CA LEU A 346 -3.77 14.37 16.95
C LEU A 346 -3.25 14.17 18.37
N THR A 347 -2.96 12.92 18.72
CA THR A 347 -2.52 12.55 20.07
C THR A 347 -1.03 12.77 20.32
N ASN A 348 -0.27 13.07 19.25
CA ASN A 348 1.19 13.22 19.29
C ASN A 348 1.66 14.60 18.81
N LEU A 349 0.79 15.61 18.83
CA LEU A 349 1.13 16.99 18.50
C LEU A 349 0.84 17.88 19.71
N PHE A 350 1.81 18.65 20.16
CA PHE A 350 1.69 19.48 21.35
C PHE A 350 2.42 20.82 21.21
N LYS A 351 2.01 21.79 22.04
CA LYS A 351 2.70 23.08 22.18
C LYS A 351 3.62 23.04 23.39
N GLU A 352 4.90 23.27 23.18
CA GLU A 352 5.94 23.32 24.20
C GLU A 352 6.74 24.62 24.04
N ASP A 353 6.83 25.45 25.08
CA ASP A 353 7.50 26.76 25.06
C ASP A 353 7.08 27.67 23.88
N GLY A 354 5.79 27.62 23.51
CA GLY A 354 5.24 28.37 22.38
C GLY A 354 5.62 27.83 21.00
N LYS A 355 6.33 26.71 20.93
CA LYS A 355 6.67 25.99 19.68
C LYS A 355 5.78 24.76 19.54
N LEU A 356 5.48 24.41 18.29
CA LEU A 356 4.75 23.21 17.97
C LEU A 356 5.72 22.04 17.79
N VAL A 357 5.47 20.94 18.50
CA VAL A 357 6.31 19.74 18.50
C VAL A 357 5.43 18.53 18.21
N LEU A 358 5.85 17.71 17.26
CA LEU A 358 5.27 16.39 17.00
C LEU A 358 6.18 15.33 17.62
N MET A 359 5.61 14.41 18.37
CA MET A 359 6.32 13.29 18.97
C MET A 359 6.19 12.04 18.11
N GLY A 360 7.31 11.40 17.80
CA GLY A 360 7.35 10.11 17.12
C GLY A 360 6.65 9.03 17.95
N LYS A 361 5.73 8.29 17.35
CA LYS A 361 4.95 7.22 18.01
C LYS A 361 5.75 5.93 18.16
N VAL A 362 6.85 5.79 17.41
CA VAL A 362 7.74 4.63 17.46
C VAL A 362 8.93 4.86 18.39
N ASP A 363 9.64 5.97 18.23
CA ASP A 363 10.91 6.24 18.91
C ASP A 363 10.82 7.30 20.03
N GLN A 364 9.66 7.96 20.20
CA GLN A 364 9.47 9.08 21.12
C GLN A 364 10.44 10.24 20.86
N LYS A 365 10.86 10.44 19.61
CA LYS A 365 11.66 11.58 19.21
C LYS A 365 10.79 12.81 18.98
N GLU A 366 11.27 13.96 19.42
CA GLU A 366 10.63 15.24 19.18
C GLU A 366 10.99 15.81 17.81
N HIS A 367 9.98 16.23 17.06
CA HIS A 367 10.10 16.86 15.76
C HIS A 367 9.50 18.27 15.81
N PRO A 368 10.34 19.32 15.77
CA PRO A 368 9.84 20.69 15.68
C PRO A 368 9.06 20.91 14.39
N VAL A 369 7.81 21.36 14.52
CA VAL A 369 6.91 21.62 13.39
C VAL A 369 6.95 23.09 13.03
N LYS A 370 7.09 23.37 11.73
CA LYS A 370 7.05 24.74 11.18
C LYS A 370 5.69 24.99 10.57
N THR A 371 5.08 26.13 10.83
CA THR A 371 3.85 26.54 10.14
C THR A 371 4.15 27.02 8.72
N ALA A 372 3.09 27.12 7.90
CA ALA A 372 3.14 27.62 6.54
C ALA A 372 3.80 29.01 6.46
N LYS A 373 4.64 29.22 5.43
CA LYS A 373 5.41 30.45 5.24
C LYS A 373 4.51 31.56 4.67
N GLN A 374 4.35 32.65 5.42
CA GLN A 374 3.63 33.86 5.00
C GLN A 374 4.28 34.51 3.76
N GLY A 375 3.47 35.09 2.88
CA GLY A 375 3.84 35.65 1.58
C GLY A 375 4.11 34.62 0.47
N VAL A 376 4.18 33.33 0.81
CA VAL A 376 4.47 32.23 -0.15
C VAL A 376 3.35 31.21 -0.15
N CYS A 377 3.04 30.63 1.02
CA CYS A 377 2.00 29.60 1.15
C CYS A 377 0.58 30.17 1.12
N ASP A 378 0.42 31.48 1.38
CA ASP A 378 -0.83 32.23 1.29
C ASP A 378 -0.88 33.13 0.04
N PHE A 379 0.03 32.92 -0.92
CA PHE A 379 0.06 33.69 -2.15
C PHE A 379 -1.27 33.58 -2.91
N ALA A 380 -1.90 34.72 -3.16
CA ALA A 380 -3.30 34.76 -3.57
C ALA A 380 -3.60 34.01 -4.88
N ALA A 381 -2.66 34.01 -5.83
CA ALA A 381 -2.84 33.31 -7.11
C ALA A 381 -2.67 31.78 -6.98
N HIS A 382 -2.07 31.28 -5.90
CA HIS A 382 -1.83 29.86 -5.65
C HIS A 382 -2.75 29.27 -4.58
N LYS A 383 -3.84 29.95 -4.20
CA LYS A 383 -4.81 29.47 -3.21
C LYS A 383 -5.39 28.08 -3.52
N ARG A 384 -5.44 27.70 -4.80
CA ARG A 384 -5.92 26.39 -5.26
C ARG A 384 -4.81 25.33 -5.31
N VAL A 385 -3.54 25.70 -5.17
CA VAL A 385 -2.43 24.76 -5.33
C VAL A 385 -2.24 23.98 -4.03
N SER A 386 -2.34 22.65 -4.11
CA SER A 386 -2.14 21.80 -2.94
C SER A 386 -0.68 21.82 -2.47
N CYS A 387 -0.46 21.52 -1.19
CA CYS A 387 0.87 21.54 -0.59
C CYS A 387 1.82 20.58 -1.32
N GLU A 388 1.36 19.36 -1.62
CA GLU A 388 2.15 18.36 -2.35
C GLU A 388 2.40 18.75 -3.82
N ALA A 389 1.47 19.45 -4.48
CA ALA A 389 1.71 19.97 -5.83
C ALA A 389 2.89 20.95 -5.87
N CYS A 390 3.11 21.71 -4.79
CA CYS A 390 4.25 22.62 -4.63
C CYS A 390 5.49 21.91 -4.06
N HIS A 391 5.36 21.00 -3.11
CA HIS A 391 6.50 20.44 -2.36
C HIS A 391 7.01 19.08 -2.84
N SER A 392 6.30 18.37 -3.72
CA SER A 392 6.81 17.13 -4.32
C SER A 392 7.63 17.45 -5.58
N THR A 393 8.93 17.19 -5.54
CA THR A 393 9.82 17.47 -6.69
C THR A 393 9.85 16.35 -7.72
N TRP A 394 9.40 15.16 -7.34
CA TRP A 394 9.35 14.00 -8.22
C TRP A 394 8.22 13.05 -7.82
N VAL A 395 7.77 12.20 -8.74
CA VAL A 395 6.83 11.11 -8.46
C VAL A 395 7.12 9.93 -9.38
N ALA A 396 6.97 8.72 -8.87
CA ALA A 396 7.08 7.50 -9.67
C ALA A 396 5.86 7.35 -10.60
N GLN A 397 6.11 7.22 -11.90
CA GLN A 397 5.07 7.14 -12.94
C GLN A 397 5.29 5.88 -13.78
N CYS A 398 4.30 4.98 -13.79
CA CYS A 398 4.35 3.72 -14.52
C CYS A 398 3.41 3.79 -15.72
N TYR A 399 3.97 3.78 -16.92
CA TYR A 399 3.25 4.04 -18.16
C TYR A 399 3.00 2.76 -18.95
N GLY A 400 1.79 2.66 -19.50
CA GLY A 400 1.33 1.57 -20.37
C GLY A 400 1.55 0.17 -19.79
N CYS A 401 0.60 -0.31 -18.98
CA CYS A 401 0.55 -1.67 -18.43
C CYS A 401 0.00 -2.65 -19.49
N HIS A 402 0.81 -3.60 -19.93
CA HIS A 402 0.41 -4.64 -20.88
C HIS A 402 0.00 -5.88 -20.12
N ALA A 403 -1.28 -6.23 -20.16
CA ALA A 403 -1.83 -7.39 -19.46
C ALA A 403 -2.35 -8.41 -20.48
N LYS A 404 -1.71 -9.58 -20.55
CA LYS A 404 -2.14 -10.68 -21.40
C LYS A 404 -2.69 -11.83 -20.57
N ARG A 405 -3.89 -12.32 -20.89
CA ARG A 405 -4.45 -13.57 -20.38
C ARG A 405 -4.39 -14.65 -21.45
N ASP A 406 -3.68 -15.73 -21.19
CA ASP A 406 -3.58 -16.91 -22.05
C ASP A 406 -4.35 -18.10 -21.49
N ALA A 407 -5.41 -18.52 -22.18
CA ALA A 407 -6.26 -19.62 -21.74
C ALA A 407 -5.58 -21.00 -21.75
N SER A 408 -4.49 -21.19 -22.51
CA SER A 408 -3.76 -22.47 -22.54
C SER A 408 -2.97 -22.76 -21.27
N GLY A 409 -2.61 -21.71 -20.52
CA GLY A 409 -1.82 -21.80 -19.30
C GLY A 409 -2.65 -21.85 -18.01
N LYS A 410 -1.97 -22.13 -16.91
CA LYS A 410 -2.51 -22.01 -15.55
C LYS A 410 -1.71 -20.99 -14.75
N HIS A 411 -2.37 -20.39 -13.76
CA HIS A 411 -1.75 -19.47 -12.82
C HIS A 411 -2.41 -19.61 -11.45
N LEU A 412 -1.60 -19.56 -10.41
CA LEU A 412 -2.00 -19.50 -9.01
C LEU A 412 -3.00 -18.36 -8.73
N ASP A 413 -4.23 -18.73 -8.41
CA ASP A 413 -5.16 -17.85 -7.73
C ASP A 413 -4.70 -17.69 -6.27
N LYS A 414 -4.24 -16.49 -5.91
CA LYS A 414 -3.68 -16.18 -4.59
C LYS A 414 -4.72 -16.09 -3.49
N LEU A 415 -6.02 -16.03 -3.82
CA LEU A 415 -7.09 -16.07 -2.83
C LEU A 415 -7.48 -17.50 -2.46
N SER A 416 -7.52 -18.41 -3.45
CA SER A 416 -7.88 -19.82 -3.23
C SER A 416 -6.68 -20.75 -3.02
N LEU A 417 -5.47 -20.25 -3.28
CA LEU A 417 -4.19 -20.98 -3.23
C LEU A 417 -4.17 -22.20 -4.17
N LYS A 418 -4.86 -22.10 -5.31
CA LYS A 418 -4.96 -23.16 -6.32
C LYS A 418 -4.56 -22.63 -7.69
N GLU A 419 -3.84 -23.45 -8.45
CA GLU A 419 -3.61 -23.22 -9.87
C GLU A 419 -4.94 -23.31 -10.63
N THR A 420 -5.32 -22.22 -11.31
CA THR A 420 -6.55 -22.11 -12.10
C THR A 420 -6.24 -21.74 -13.55
N ALA A 421 -7.14 -22.04 -14.48
CA ALA A 421 -6.93 -21.78 -15.90
C ALA A 421 -6.83 -20.27 -16.23
N GLY A 422 -6.02 -19.93 -17.23
CA GLY A 422 -5.72 -18.55 -17.62
C GLY A 422 -4.42 -18.08 -16.99
N LEU A 423 -3.32 -18.15 -17.73
CA LEU A 423 -2.04 -17.56 -17.36
C LEU A 423 -2.08 -16.06 -17.60
N TRP A 424 -1.63 -15.28 -16.62
CA TRP A 424 -1.50 -13.83 -16.76
C TRP A 424 -0.03 -13.45 -16.86
N GLU A 425 0.28 -12.61 -17.83
CA GLU A 425 1.57 -11.96 -17.99
C GLU A 425 1.35 -10.45 -17.96
N GLU A 426 2.12 -9.75 -17.11
CA GLU A 426 2.07 -8.30 -16.94
C GLU A 426 3.43 -7.72 -17.35
N GLY A 427 3.40 -6.78 -18.28
CA GLY A 427 4.53 -5.94 -18.67
C GLY A 427 4.20 -4.47 -18.48
N ARG A 428 5.21 -3.61 -18.58
CA ARG A 428 5.03 -2.15 -18.62
C ARG A 428 5.80 -1.60 -19.81
N SER A 429 5.36 -0.46 -20.32
CA SER A 429 6.05 0.21 -21.43
C SER A 429 7.29 0.93 -20.92
N TYR A 430 7.12 1.75 -19.88
CA TYR A 430 8.23 2.33 -19.14
C TYR A 430 7.82 2.83 -17.73
N ILE A 431 8.79 3.10 -16.85
CA ILE A 431 8.64 3.75 -15.54
C ILE A 431 9.64 4.90 -15.43
N ARG A 432 9.20 6.02 -14.86
CA ARG A 432 10.01 7.22 -14.66
C ARG A 432 9.84 7.77 -13.26
N TYR A 433 10.88 8.41 -12.73
CA TYR A 433 10.75 9.36 -11.63
C TYR A 433 10.94 10.75 -12.22
N GLU A 434 9.86 11.50 -12.32
CA GLU A 434 9.83 12.77 -13.05
C GLU A 434 9.02 13.81 -12.29
N GLN A 435 9.08 15.05 -12.78
CA GLN A 435 8.27 16.14 -12.26
C GLN A 435 6.79 15.75 -12.28
N PRO A 436 6.06 15.98 -11.17
CA PRO A 436 4.65 15.61 -11.12
C PRO A 436 3.80 16.43 -12.09
N MET A 437 2.94 15.75 -12.85
CA MET A 437 1.86 16.38 -13.62
C MET A 437 0.80 16.94 -12.67
N LEU A 438 0.19 18.06 -13.04
CA LEU A 438 -0.87 18.70 -12.28
C LEU A 438 -2.21 18.64 -13.02
N ALA A 439 -3.29 18.59 -12.26
CA ALA A 439 -4.65 18.62 -12.78
C ALA A 439 -5.60 19.26 -11.76
N VAL A 440 -6.87 19.42 -12.14
CA VAL A 440 -7.90 19.97 -11.25
C VAL A 440 -8.69 18.81 -10.64
N TRP A 441 -8.72 18.72 -9.32
CA TRP A 441 -9.63 17.83 -8.61
C TRP A 441 -10.54 18.66 -7.72
N LYS A 442 -11.85 18.63 -8.01
CA LYS A 442 -12.81 19.59 -7.44
C LYS A 442 -12.36 21.02 -7.74
N ASP A 443 -11.97 21.78 -6.72
CA ASP A 443 -11.48 23.14 -6.85
C ASP A 443 -9.95 23.26 -6.73
N ASP A 444 -9.25 22.18 -6.35
CA ASP A 444 -7.82 22.20 -6.07
C ASP A 444 -6.98 21.73 -7.25
N ILE A 445 -5.75 22.24 -7.33
CA ILE A 445 -4.70 21.79 -8.23
C ILE A 445 -3.86 20.75 -7.50
N VAL A 446 -3.94 19.51 -7.98
CA VAL A 446 -3.35 18.34 -7.33
C VAL A 446 -2.35 17.65 -8.26
N VAL A 447 -1.47 16.83 -7.66
CA VAL A 447 -0.61 15.93 -8.42
C VAL A 447 -1.44 14.80 -9.02
N VAL A 448 -1.21 14.51 -10.30
CA VAL A 448 -1.72 13.34 -10.99
C VAL A 448 -0.61 12.50 -11.59
N THR A 449 -0.86 11.19 -11.65
CA THR A 449 0.02 10.20 -12.29
C THR A 449 -0.82 9.23 -13.11
N PRO A 450 -0.19 8.41 -13.98
CA PRO A 450 -0.85 7.22 -14.51
C PRO A 450 -1.44 6.39 -13.35
N GLY A 451 -2.75 6.18 -13.37
CA GLY A 451 -3.46 5.33 -12.42
C GLY A 451 -3.49 3.89 -12.91
N CYS A 452 -4.29 3.64 -13.94
CA CYS A 452 -4.34 2.39 -14.71
C CYS A 452 -4.31 2.76 -16.19
N GLN A 453 -3.21 2.40 -16.88
CA GLN A 453 -3.07 2.52 -18.32
C GLN A 453 -3.01 1.13 -18.91
N ASP A 454 -4.16 0.45 -18.94
CA ASP A 454 -4.23 -0.97 -19.24
C ASP A 454 -4.34 -1.18 -20.74
N ILE A 455 -3.48 -2.04 -21.28
CA ILE A 455 -3.53 -2.59 -22.63
C ILE A 455 -3.79 -4.08 -22.44
N VAL A 456 -5.06 -4.48 -22.57
CA VAL A 456 -5.50 -5.83 -22.21
C VAL A 456 -5.67 -6.68 -23.46
N THR A 457 -5.09 -7.88 -23.45
CA THR A 457 -5.26 -8.88 -24.51
C THR A 457 -5.64 -10.23 -23.92
N VAL A 458 -6.74 -10.81 -24.39
CA VAL A 458 -7.21 -12.13 -23.98
C VAL A 458 -7.09 -13.06 -25.17
N VAL A 459 -6.32 -14.14 -25.00
CA VAL A 459 -6.10 -15.16 -26.04
C VAL A 459 -6.71 -16.50 -25.63
N ASP A 460 -7.22 -17.22 -26.63
CA ASP A 460 -7.75 -18.58 -26.47
C ASP A 460 -6.65 -19.64 -26.36
N GLU A 461 -7.02 -20.91 -26.20
CA GLU A 461 -6.08 -22.04 -26.10
C GLU A 461 -5.23 -22.25 -27.37
N LYS A 462 -5.63 -21.66 -28.50
CA LYS A 462 -4.93 -21.72 -29.79
C LYS A 462 -4.07 -20.49 -30.04
N GLY A 463 -4.06 -19.52 -29.13
CA GLY A 463 -3.35 -18.25 -29.26
C GLY A 463 -4.09 -17.19 -30.09
N ASN A 464 -5.36 -17.37 -30.43
CA ASN A 464 -6.13 -16.35 -31.13
C ASN A 464 -6.65 -15.30 -30.13
N ILE A 465 -6.63 -14.03 -30.53
CA ILE A 465 -7.18 -12.93 -29.72
C ILE A 465 -8.71 -13.04 -29.70
N GLN A 466 -9.28 -13.22 -28.51
CA GLN A 466 -10.73 -13.22 -28.28
C GLN A 466 -11.25 -11.82 -27.92
N LYS A 467 -10.46 -11.06 -27.14
CA LYS A 467 -10.82 -9.72 -26.67
C LYS A 467 -9.55 -8.89 -26.54
N SER A 468 -9.60 -7.64 -26.95
CA SER A 468 -8.57 -6.64 -26.67
C SER A 468 -9.22 -5.29 -26.43
N PHE A 469 -8.68 -4.52 -25.50
CA PHE A 469 -9.11 -3.16 -25.22
C PHE A 469 -8.00 -2.38 -24.51
N ASP A 470 -8.01 -1.07 -24.73
CA ASP A 470 -7.11 -0.12 -24.09
C ASP A 470 -7.93 0.79 -23.16
N ARG A 471 -7.41 1.05 -21.96
CA ARG A 471 -8.10 1.80 -20.92
C ARG A 471 -7.12 2.67 -20.14
N PHE A 472 -7.03 3.95 -20.51
CA PHE A 472 -6.01 4.84 -19.97
C PHE A 472 -6.60 5.86 -19.04
N THR A 473 -6.16 5.82 -17.78
CA THR A 473 -6.70 6.63 -16.71
C THR A 473 -5.59 7.29 -15.89
N MET A 474 -5.70 8.59 -15.69
CA MET A 474 -4.89 9.35 -14.74
C MET A 474 -5.58 9.40 -13.37
N ALA A 475 -4.79 9.37 -12.31
CA ALA A 475 -5.28 9.39 -10.93
C ALA A 475 -4.56 10.44 -10.10
N ALA A 476 -5.30 11.11 -9.22
CA ALA A 476 -4.73 11.97 -8.20
C ALA A 476 -4.04 11.15 -7.12
N ILE A 477 -2.87 11.60 -6.67
CA ILE A 477 -2.07 10.90 -5.66
C ILE A 477 -1.23 11.88 -4.84
N ASN A 478 -1.00 11.57 -3.56
CA ASN A 478 0.07 12.21 -2.80
C ASN A 478 1.38 11.43 -3.02
N PRO A 479 2.41 12.01 -3.64
CA PRO A 479 3.64 11.28 -3.99
C PRO A 479 4.46 10.76 -2.80
N HIS A 480 4.31 11.35 -1.61
CA HIS A 480 5.21 11.12 -0.47
C HIS A 480 6.68 11.38 -0.80
N THR A 481 6.94 12.48 -1.51
CA THR A 481 8.28 12.93 -1.93
C THR A 481 8.51 14.38 -1.53
N THR A 482 7.85 14.82 -0.47
CA THR A 482 7.84 16.21 0.01
C THR A 482 9.27 16.66 0.29
N GLN A 483 9.66 17.78 -0.28
CA GLN A 483 10.97 18.40 -0.05
C GLN A 483 10.84 19.67 0.78
N ALA A 484 11.93 20.02 1.47
CA ALA A 484 11.99 21.24 2.29
C ALA A 484 11.80 22.53 1.45
N LYS A 485 12.22 22.49 0.18
CA LYS A 485 12.04 23.57 -0.80
C LYS A 485 10.93 23.17 -1.77
N GLY A 486 10.01 24.08 -2.04
CA GLY A 486 9.00 23.91 -3.09
C GLY A 486 9.62 23.96 -4.50
N ARG A 487 8.84 23.51 -5.48
CA ARG A 487 9.15 23.56 -6.92
C ARG A 487 9.36 25.00 -7.38
N GLU A 488 10.18 25.16 -8.41
CA GLU A 488 10.40 26.47 -9.02
C GLU A 488 9.20 26.87 -9.87
N CYS A 489 8.96 28.17 -10.06
CA CYS A 489 7.83 28.66 -10.87
C CYS A 489 7.85 28.07 -12.30
N ALA A 490 9.04 27.89 -12.88
CA ALA A 490 9.20 27.32 -14.21
C ALA A 490 8.77 25.84 -14.29
N ASP A 491 8.88 25.06 -13.21
CA ASP A 491 8.49 23.65 -13.18
C ASP A 491 6.99 23.45 -13.38
N CYS A 492 6.18 24.47 -13.06
CA CYS A 492 4.72 24.45 -13.22
C CYS A 492 4.25 25.26 -14.42
N HIS A 493 4.82 26.45 -14.62
CA HIS A 493 4.33 27.39 -15.64
C HIS A 493 5.01 27.26 -17.00
N ALA A 494 6.19 26.62 -17.08
CA ALA A 494 6.95 26.48 -18.32
C ALA A 494 7.17 25.02 -18.76
N SER A 495 6.65 24.05 -18.00
CA SER A 495 6.75 22.62 -18.30
C SER A 495 5.46 22.12 -18.98
N THR A 496 5.58 21.62 -20.21
CA THR A 496 4.45 21.00 -20.93
C THR A 496 4.00 19.72 -20.25
N LYS A 497 4.94 18.97 -19.68
CA LYS A 497 4.66 17.75 -18.92
C LYS A 497 3.85 18.06 -17.67
N THR A 498 4.27 19.05 -16.87
CA THR A 498 3.53 19.44 -15.67
C THR A 498 2.12 19.94 -15.98
N ALA A 499 1.95 20.67 -17.09
CA ALA A 499 0.65 21.14 -17.55
C ALA A 499 -0.26 20.04 -18.15
N GLY A 500 0.24 18.80 -18.26
CA GLY A 500 -0.52 17.66 -18.74
C GLY A 500 -0.51 17.43 -20.25
N LEU A 501 0.24 18.23 -21.02
CA LEU A 501 0.39 18.05 -22.47
C LEU A 501 1.28 16.84 -22.83
N GLY A 502 2.11 16.40 -21.87
CA GLY A 502 3.18 15.43 -22.10
C GLY A 502 4.53 16.11 -22.34
N GLU A 503 5.57 15.28 -22.44
CA GLU A 503 6.91 15.70 -22.81
C GLU A 503 6.94 16.14 -24.28
N GLY A 504 7.47 17.33 -24.54
CA GLY A 504 7.44 17.88 -25.89
C GLY A 504 7.82 19.34 -25.96
N THR A 505 7.67 19.90 -27.16
CA THR A 505 8.03 21.29 -27.44
C THR A 505 6.81 22.06 -27.94
N LEU A 506 6.61 23.25 -27.37
CA LEU A 506 5.69 24.25 -27.91
C LEU A 506 6.38 25.04 -29.01
N VAL A 507 5.81 25.04 -30.21
CA VAL A 507 6.34 25.73 -31.38
C VAL A 507 5.28 26.68 -31.91
N ARG A 508 5.65 27.95 -32.10
CA ARG A 508 4.81 28.92 -32.80
C ARG A 508 5.08 28.83 -34.30
N ARG A 509 4.04 28.56 -35.10
CA ARG A 509 4.09 28.55 -36.57
C ARG A 509 2.93 29.39 -37.10
N ASP A 510 3.22 30.33 -37.98
CA ASP A 510 2.21 31.19 -38.63
C ASP A 510 1.27 31.92 -37.65
N GLY A 511 1.78 32.27 -36.47
CA GLY A 511 1.04 32.94 -35.41
C GLY A 511 0.28 32.01 -34.44
N GLU A 512 0.18 30.72 -34.75
CA GLU A 512 -0.48 29.71 -33.92
C GLU A 512 0.52 28.91 -33.07
N LEU A 513 0.13 28.60 -31.84
CA LEU A 513 0.90 27.73 -30.95
C LEU A 513 0.53 26.27 -31.24
N THR A 514 1.54 25.45 -31.49
CA THR A 514 1.40 24.01 -31.72
C THR A 514 2.26 23.24 -30.72
N PHE A 515 1.81 22.05 -30.32
CA PHE A 515 2.57 21.17 -29.44
C PHE A 515 3.09 19.97 -30.23
N GLN A 516 4.39 19.67 -30.08
CA GLN A 516 5.04 18.50 -30.66
C GLN A 516 5.44 17.56 -29.53
N SER A 517 4.68 16.47 -29.39
CA SER A 517 4.91 15.43 -28.39
C SER A 517 6.14 14.58 -28.73
N ILE A 518 6.90 14.17 -27.71
CA ILE A 518 7.99 13.18 -27.83
C ILE A 518 7.41 11.77 -27.94
N ASP A 519 6.46 11.43 -27.07
CA ASP A 519 5.74 10.15 -27.13
C ASP A 519 4.60 10.24 -28.17
N GLN A 520 4.36 9.17 -28.90
CA GLN A 520 3.33 9.06 -29.95
C GLN A 520 2.30 7.96 -29.63
N GLY A 521 2.42 7.31 -28.47
CA GLY A 521 1.66 6.11 -28.14
C GLY A 521 2.21 4.88 -28.86
N VAL A 522 1.46 3.77 -28.77
CA VAL A 522 1.82 2.49 -29.36
C VAL A 522 0.66 1.90 -30.16
N HIS A 523 0.97 1.03 -31.11
CA HIS A 523 -0.04 0.24 -31.82
C HIS A 523 -0.35 -1.04 -31.04
N THR A 524 -1.61 -1.22 -30.70
CA THR A 524 -2.15 -2.39 -30.00
C THR A 524 -3.14 -3.13 -30.90
N SER A 525 -3.69 -4.24 -30.41
CA SER A 525 -4.79 -4.93 -31.10
C SER A 525 -6.14 -4.19 -31.00
N ALA A 526 -6.26 -3.20 -30.11
CA ALA A 526 -7.45 -2.37 -29.97
C ALA A 526 -7.37 -1.04 -30.76
N GLY A 527 -6.18 -0.61 -31.16
CA GLY A 527 -5.96 0.58 -31.98
C GLY A 527 -4.61 1.23 -31.72
N THR A 528 -4.49 2.50 -32.09
CA THR A 528 -3.34 3.32 -31.69
C THR A 528 -3.69 4.06 -30.41
N THR A 529 -2.82 3.97 -29.42
CA THR A 529 -3.03 4.65 -28.14
C THR A 529 -2.67 6.13 -28.25
N VAL A 530 -3.16 6.93 -27.30
CA VAL A 530 -2.60 8.27 -27.09
C VAL A 530 -1.18 8.17 -26.49
N PRO A 531 -0.36 9.24 -26.55
CA PRO A 531 0.89 9.31 -25.79
C PRO A 531 0.63 9.05 -24.31
N PHE A 532 1.43 8.17 -23.68
CA PHE A 532 1.12 7.71 -22.33
C PHE A 532 1.21 8.84 -21.30
N ASP A 533 2.06 9.82 -21.54
CA ASP A 533 2.34 10.92 -20.65
C ASP A 533 1.49 12.18 -20.90
N ALA A 534 0.58 12.14 -21.89
CA ALA A 534 -0.31 13.24 -22.26
C ALA A 534 -1.73 13.02 -21.71
N TYR A 535 -2.18 13.90 -20.82
CA TYR A 535 -3.53 13.86 -20.25
C TYR A 535 -4.51 14.76 -21.03
N VAL A 536 -4.00 15.83 -21.65
CA VAL A 536 -4.80 16.83 -22.37
C VAL A 536 -4.06 17.34 -23.59
N ASN A 537 -4.80 17.77 -24.61
CA ASN A 537 -4.21 18.47 -25.75
C ASN A 537 -4.15 20.00 -25.51
N LEU A 538 -3.52 20.73 -26.44
CA LEU A 538 -3.35 22.19 -26.32
C LEU A 538 -4.67 22.99 -26.36
N ALA A 539 -5.74 22.40 -26.92
CA ALA A 539 -7.08 22.99 -26.89
C ALA A 539 -7.77 22.84 -25.53
N GLY A 540 -7.25 21.98 -24.64
CA GLY A 540 -7.84 21.66 -23.34
C GLY A 540 -8.81 20.48 -23.39
N GLU A 541 -8.77 19.67 -24.43
CA GLU A 541 -9.59 18.46 -24.56
C GLU A 541 -8.88 17.29 -23.88
N PRO A 542 -9.55 16.57 -22.96
CA PRO A 542 -8.97 15.39 -22.31
C PRO A 542 -8.63 14.30 -23.33
N LEU A 543 -7.41 13.76 -23.25
CA LEU A 543 -6.93 12.63 -24.06
C LEU A 543 -7.05 11.30 -23.33
N GLN A 544 -7.03 11.34 -22.00
CA GLN A 544 -7.15 10.17 -21.14
C GLN A 544 -8.26 10.37 -20.12
N GLN A 545 -8.70 9.27 -19.51
CA GLN A 545 -9.75 9.30 -18.51
C GLN A 545 -9.22 9.73 -17.16
N SER A 546 -10.13 10.10 -16.27
CA SER A 546 -9.83 10.46 -14.89
C SER A 546 -10.29 9.37 -13.94
N SER A 547 -9.56 9.18 -12.84
CA SER A 547 -9.93 8.19 -11.84
C SER A 547 -11.24 8.50 -11.13
N ARG A 548 -11.64 9.78 -11.10
CA ARG A 548 -12.90 10.25 -10.54
C ARG A 548 -13.62 11.21 -11.49
N PRO A 549 -14.97 11.34 -11.41
CA PRO A 549 -15.72 12.26 -12.25
C PRO A 549 -15.36 13.74 -12.06
N ASP A 550 -14.91 14.11 -10.86
CA ASP A 550 -14.52 15.47 -10.47
C ASP A 550 -13.02 15.75 -10.62
N LEU A 551 -12.25 14.76 -11.10
CA LEU A 551 -10.86 14.92 -11.52
C LEU A 551 -10.83 15.19 -13.02
N ARG A 552 -10.12 16.24 -13.46
CA ARG A 552 -10.00 16.58 -14.88
C ARG A 552 -8.66 17.26 -15.17
N PRO A 553 -8.15 17.18 -16.40
CA PRO A 553 -7.03 18.03 -16.78
C PRO A 553 -7.43 19.51 -16.80
N PHE A 554 -6.44 20.38 -16.97
CA PHE A 554 -6.67 21.80 -17.24
C PHE A 554 -7.46 21.99 -18.53
N ASN A 555 -8.44 22.88 -18.52
CA ASN A 555 -9.13 23.29 -19.74
C ASN A 555 -8.29 24.30 -20.54
N GLY A 556 -8.74 24.65 -21.75
CA GLY A 556 -7.97 25.54 -22.63
C GLY A 556 -7.71 26.94 -22.03
N LYS A 557 -8.65 27.49 -21.25
CA LYS A 557 -8.47 28.80 -20.58
C LYS A 557 -7.41 28.71 -19.49
N GLU A 558 -7.44 27.66 -18.68
CA GLU A 558 -6.46 27.39 -17.63
C GLU A 558 -5.06 27.15 -18.22
N LEU A 559 -4.94 26.30 -19.24
CA LEU A 559 -3.67 26.05 -19.95
C LEU A 559 -3.06 27.33 -20.51
N ARG A 560 -3.88 28.17 -21.16
CA ARG A 560 -3.40 29.46 -21.68
C ARG A 560 -2.88 30.36 -20.59
N ALA A 561 -3.61 30.47 -19.47
CA ALA A 561 -3.18 31.28 -18.33
C ALA A 561 -1.86 30.78 -17.74
N ILE A 562 -1.72 29.46 -17.55
CA ILE A 562 -0.52 28.82 -16.99
C ILE A 562 0.69 29.07 -17.90
N LEU A 563 0.58 28.76 -19.20
CA LEU A 563 1.66 28.88 -20.18
C LEU A 563 2.04 30.33 -20.46
N ARG A 564 1.09 31.28 -20.34
CA ARG A 564 1.38 32.71 -20.42
C ARG A 564 2.31 33.14 -19.28
N VAL A 565 2.01 32.74 -18.04
CA VAL A 565 2.88 33.02 -16.88
C VAL A 565 4.27 32.38 -17.08
N GLY A 566 4.34 31.25 -17.80
CA GLY A 566 5.58 30.58 -18.22
C GLY A 566 6.60 31.48 -18.91
N GLN A 567 6.15 32.53 -19.60
CA GLN A 567 7.03 33.50 -20.25
C GLN A 567 7.66 34.48 -19.26
N CYS A 568 6.94 34.83 -18.19
CA CYS A 568 7.40 35.77 -17.17
C CYS A 568 8.35 35.11 -16.18
N VAL A 569 8.08 33.86 -15.79
CA VAL A 569 8.81 33.17 -14.71
C VAL A 569 10.28 32.86 -15.02
N ARG A 570 10.71 33.01 -16.29
CA ARG A 570 12.13 32.92 -16.66
C ARG A 570 12.95 34.10 -16.13
N CYS A 571 12.32 35.26 -15.95
CA CYS A 571 12.95 36.47 -15.39
C CYS A 571 12.48 36.78 -13.97
N HIS A 572 11.21 36.46 -13.67
CA HIS A 572 10.57 36.72 -12.38
C HIS A 572 10.42 35.40 -11.61
N THR A 573 11.47 35.00 -10.88
CA THR A 573 11.52 33.66 -10.24
C THR A 573 11.10 33.65 -8.78
N GLN A 574 10.80 34.81 -8.18
CA GLN A 574 10.50 34.95 -6.75
C GLN A 574 9.07 35.46 -6.54
N TYR A 575 8.47 35.05 -5.42
CA TYR A 575 7.10 35.43 -5.04
C TYR A 575 6.96 36.91 -4.68
N ASP A 576 8.03 37.54 -4.19
CA ASP A 576 8.07 38.95 -3.79
C ASP A 576 8.46 39.89 -4.93
N ASP A 577 8.59 39.37 -6.16
CA ASP A 577 8.84 40.19 -7.34
C ASP A 577 7.67 41.15 -7.59
N LYS A 578 8.01 42.42 -7.81
CA LYS A 578 7.03 43.50 -8.06
C LYS A 578 6.21 43.26 -9.33
N ALA A 579 6.70 42.46 -10.27
CA ALA A 579 5.96 42.09 -11.47
C ALA A 579 4.63 41.36 -11.17
N TRP A 580 4.53 40.71 -10.01
CA TRP A 580 3.32 40.01 -9.59
C TRP A 580 2.29 40.93 -8.94
N LEU A 581 2.68 42.14 -8.53
CA LEU A 581 1.76 43.13 -7.97
C LEU A 581 0.85 43.67 -9.07
N GLY A 582 -0.43 43.28 -9.02
CA GLY A 582 -1.41 43.67 -10.02
C GLY A 582 -1.23 42.98 -11.37
N TYR A 583 -0.53 41.83 -11.40
CA TYR A 583 -0.45 41.03 -12.62
C TYR A 583 -1.85 40.59 -13.05
N THR A 584 -2.13 40.72 -14.34
CA THR A 584 -3.36 40.26 -14.98
C THR A 584 -3.02 39.57 -16.31
N ALA A 585 -4.01 38.93 -16.93
CA ALA A 585 -3.86 38.41 -18.29
C ALA A 585 -3.53 39.50 -19.33
N ALA A 586 -3.71 40.79 -19.01
CA ALA A 586 -3.34 41.91 -19.88
C ALA A 586 -1.91 42.45 -19.63
N THR A 587 -1.19 41.95 -18.62
CA THR A 587 0.16 42.43 -18.30
C THR A 587 1.13 42.12 -19.44
N VAL A 588 1.84 43.14 -19.92
CA VAL A 588 2.81 43.05 -21.03
C VAL A 588 4.22 43.19 -20.47
N CYS A 589 5.16 42.44 -21.05
CA CYS A 589 6.59 42.56 -20.71
C CYS A 589 7.12 43.95 -21.09
N THR A 590 7.70 44.67 -20.14
CA THR A 590 8.25 46.02 -20.33
C THR A 590 9.76 46.04 -20.56
N ARG A 591 10.41 44.87 -20.68
CA ARG A 591 11.87 44.76 -20.86
C ARG A 591 12.30 45.39 -22.20
N GLU A 592 13.27 46.31 -22.14
CA GLU A 592 13.85 46.94 -23.32
C GLU A 592 14.64 45.93 -24.17
N GLY A 593 14.51 46.01 -25.50
CA GLY A 593 15.25 45.18 -26.45
C GLY A 593 14.53 43.92 -26.98
N GLN A 594 13.27 43.69 -26.60
CA GLN A 594 12.48 42.58 -27.15
C GLN A 594 11.82 42.91 -28.51
N SER A 595 11.75 41.91 -29.39
CA SER A 595 11.09 42.00 -30.70
C SER A 595 9.58 42.23 -30.54
N VAL A 596 8.90 42.72 -31.59
CA VAL A 596 7.44 42.93 -31.55
C VAL A 596 6.70 41.61 -31.29
N GLU A 597 7.24 40.48 -31.74
CA GLU A 597 6.69 39.13 -31.51
C GLU A 597 6.83 38.66 -30.05
N GLU A 598 7.87 39.10 -29.35
CA GLU A 598 8.10 38.82 -27.92
C GLU A 598 7.21 39.68 -27.00
N LYS A 599 6.60 40.75 -27.53
CA LYS A 599 5.62 41.58 -26.81
C LYS A 599 4.17 41.10 -26.99
N GLU A 600 3.91 40.23 -27.96
CA GLU A 600 2.58 39.68 -28.23
C GLU A 600 2.35 38.38 -27.44
N ASP A 601 1.10 38.14 -27.01
CA ASP A 601 0.70 36.88 -26.37
C ASP A 601 1.09 35.68 -27.27
N ILE A 602 1.63 34.60 -26.69
CA ILE A 602 1.94 33.36 -27.40
C ILE A 602 0.70 32.73 -28.06
N PHE A 603 -0.49 33.14 -27.61
CA PHE A 603 -1.78 32.75 -28.19
C PHE A 603 -2.34 33.75 -29.23
N GLY A 604 -1.62 34.82 -29.56
CA GLY A 604 -2.03 35.83 -30.57
C GLY A 604 -3.08 36.85 -30.11
N LYS A 605 -3.41 37.84 -30.96
CA LYS A 605 -4.33 38.97 -30.67
C LYS A 605 -5.81 38.59 -30.46
N GLN A 606 -6.20 37.34 -30.64
CA GLN A 606 -7.60 36.88 -30.49
C GLN A 606 -7.93 36.29 -29.10
N GLY A 607 -7.08 36.50 -28.09
CA GLY A 607 -7.34 36.09 -26.70
C GLY A 607 -8.13 37.09 -25.85
N GLY A 608 -8.85 38.04 -26.46
CA GLY A 608 -9.76 38.93 -25.75
C GLY A 608 -10.99 38.17 -25.25
N LEU A 609 -10.90 37.57 -24.07
CA LEU A 609 -12.09 37.25 -23.30
C LEU A 609 -12.78 38.58 -22.99
N SER A 610 -13.99 38.76 -23.50
CA SER A 610 -14.90 39.78 -22.99
C SER A 610 -14.97 39.61 -21.48
N SER A 611 -14.76 40.71 -20.76
CA SER A 611 -15.04 40.81 -19.35
C SER A 611 -16.55 40.69 -19.12
N GLU A 612 -17.08 39.48 -19.03
CA GLU A 612 -18.38 39.14 -18.43
C GLU A 612 -18.58 37.61 -18.47
N GLU A 613 -19.06 37.07 -17.34
CA GLU A 613 -19.29 35.66 -16.92
C GLU A 613 -18.15 34.93 -16.18
#